data_AF-A0A963JLI2-F1
#
_entry.id   AF-A0A963JLI2-F1
#
_cell.length_a   1.000
_cell.length_b   1.000
_cell.length_c   1.000
_cell.angle_alpha   90.00
_cell.angle_beta   90.00
_cell.angle_gamma   90.00
#
_symmetry.space_group_name_H-M   'P 1'
#
loop_
_entity.id
_entity.type
_entity.pdbx_description
1 polymer ?
#
loop_
_entity_poly.entity_id
_entity_poly.type
_entity_poly.pdbx_seq_one_letter_code
_entity_poly.pdbx_strand_id
1 'polypeptide(L)'
;DTPLGERRHMVFLGTVVSGGVGRAVVVATAERTALGRIRQLAQTTEAPRTRLQQELDALGRRLAIGAALLCVGVFGLGLLRRRPLLPLLRTAVSLGVAAIPEGLPTVATSLLAQGIRALQARQVYARRLDAVENLGAVDTVCFDKTGTLTENRMRVASLTRGTEPIWLDEAADARPALPPAWLWVAALCNSVEAGPGANGTNGVDGPDAAGPAAGPRWQGSSTEIALL
;
A
#
# COMPACT_ATOMS: atom_id res chain seq x y z
N ASP A 1 20.30 19.77 16.74
CA ASP A 1 19.29 18.75 17.11
C ASP A 1 19.68 17.37 16.61
N THR A 2 19.60 16.36 17.48
CA THR A 2 19.85 14.95 17.10
C THR A 2 18.62 14.35 16.43
N PRO A 3 18.75 13.70 15.24
CA PRO A 3 17.67 12.98 14.57
C PRO A 3 16.97 11.97 15.48
N LEU A 4 15.68 11.73 15.28
CA LEU A 4 14.87 10.87 16.18
C LEU A 4 15.49 9.46 16.35
N GLY A 5 15.98 8.87 15.25
CA GLY A 5 16.57 7.52 15.25
C GLY A 5 17.92 7.41 15.97
N GLU A 6 18.60 8.52 16.23
CA GLU A 6 19.91 8.54 16.90
C GLU A 6 19.80 8.79 18.42
N ARG A 7 18.58 9.03 18.94
CA ARG A 7 18.33 9.32 20.36
C ARG A 7 18.32 8.05 21.20
N ARG A 8 19.51 7.54 21.52
CA ARG A 8 19.69 6.31 22.32
C ARG A 8 19.21 6.39 23.77
N HIS A 9 19.01 7.60 24.30
CA HIS A 9 18.54 7.83 25.67
C HIS A 9 17.01 7.99 25.78
N MET A 10 16.27 7.72 24.69
CA MET A 10 14.82 7.81 24.66
C MET A 10 14.19 6.45 24.37
N VAL A 11 13.02 6.20 24.98
CA VAL A 11 12.14 5.06 24.66
C VAL A 11 10.86 5.62 24.05
N PHE A 12 10.37 5.01 22.97
CA PHE A 12 9.26 5.53 22.19
C PHE A 12 8.01 4.65 22.29
N LEU A 13 6.84 5.29 22.33
CA LEU A 13 5.55 4.60 22.28
C LEU A 13 5.45 3.75 21.00
N GLY A 14 5.08 2.48 21.14
CA GLY A 14 4.97 1.52 20.03
C GLY A 14 6.24 0.69 19.78
N THR A 15 7.30 0.91 20.57
CA THR A 15 8.48 0.03 20.59
C THR A 15 8.36 -1.01 21.70
N VAL A 16 9.04 -2.15 21.53
CA VAL A 16 9.13 -3.22 22.52
C VAL A 16 10.56 -3.29 23.04
N VAL A 17 10.72 -3.51 24.35
CA VAL A 17 12.03 -3.76 24.96
C VAL A 17 12.37 -5.23 24.72
N SER A 18 13.33 -5.48 23.83
CA SER A 18 13.74 -6.85 23.49
C SER A 18 14.61 -7.52 24.57
N GLY A 19 15.19 -6.75 25.49
CA GLY A 19 15.99 -7.29 26.59
C GLY A 19 16.48 -6.22 27.57
N GLY A 20 16.87 -6.68 28.76
CA GLY A 20 17.38 -5.84 29.85
C GLY A 20 16.31 -5.27 30.78
N VAL A 21 16.75 -4.49 31.77
CA VAL A 21 15.89 -3.83 32.76
C VAL A 21 16.37 -2.38 32.93
N GLY A 22 15.45 -1.44 33.06
CA GLY A 22 15.78 -0.03 33.23
C GLY A 22 14.64 0.79 33.83
N ARG A 23 14.94 2.04 34.20
CA ARG A 23 13.97 3.05 34.64
C ARG A 23 13.97 4.21 33.65
N ALA A 24 12.81 4.80 33.42
CA ALA A 24 12.66 5.93 32.50
C ALA A 24 11.69 6.97 33.09
N VAL A 25 11.87 8.23 32.67
CA VAL A 25 10.94 9.32 33.00
C VAL A 25 10.02 9.54 31.81
N VAL A 26 8.72 9.67 32.07
CA VAL A 26 7.73 9.96 31.03
C VAL A 26 7.86 11.42 30.62
N VAL A 27 8.30 11.67 29.38
CA VAL A 27 8.48 13.03 28.82
C VAL A 27 7.34 13.48 27.90
N ALA A 28 6.54 12.55 27.39
CA ALA A 28 5.41 12.83 26.51
C ALA A 28 4.34 11.73 26.59
N THR A 29 3.08 12.10 26.41
CA THR A 29 1.91 11.20 26.39
C THR A 29 0.97 11.56 25.23
N ALA A 30 0.10 10.62 24.85
CA ALA A 30 -0.91 10.79 23.80
C ALA A 30 -0.32 11.37 22.48
N GLU A 31 -0.97 12.38 21.91
CA GLU A 31 -0.60 13.02 20.63
C GLU A 31 0.78 13.69 20.65
N ARG A 32 1.29 14.03 21.85
CA ARG A 32 2.61 14.63 22.01
C ARG A 32 3.75 13.61 21.82
N THR A 33 3.45 12.31 21.77
CA THR A 33 4.43 11.27 21.45
C THR A 33 4.80 11.28 19.97
N ALA A 34 5.95 10.71 19.61
CA ALA A 34 6.37 10.60 18.20
C ALA A 34 5.34 9.84 17.35
N LEU A 35 4.86 8.68 17.85
CA LEU A 35 3.82 7.89 17.18
C LEU A 35 2.46 8.63 17.14
N GLY A 36 2.13 9.38 18.19
CA GLY A 36 0.94 10.23 18.24
C GLY A 36 0.93 11.27 17.10
N ARG A 37 2.04 11.98 16.91
CA ARG A 37 2.21 12.93 15.79
C ARG A 37 2.11 12.26 14.42
N ILE A 38 2.71 11.08 14.23
CA ILE A 38 2.61 10.33 12.97
C ILE A 38 1.15 9.94 12.68
N ARG A 39 0.42 9.46 13.69
CA ARG A 39 -1.01 9.12 13.55
C ARG A 39 -1.85 10.33 13.20
N GLN A 40 -1.60 11.47 13.85
CA GLN A 40 -2.29 12.71 13.55
C GLN A 40 -2.04 13.13 12.09
N LEU A 41 -0.78 13.16 11.64
CA LEU A 41 -0.44 13.46 10.24
C LEU A 41 -1.14 12.51 9.27
N ALA A 42 -1.18 11.22 9.57
CA ALA A 42 -1.85 10.22 8.73
C ALA A 42 -3.38 10.41 8.67
N GLN A 43 -4.01 10.93 9.73
CA GLN A 43 -5.45 11.15 9.80
C GLN A 43 -5.89 12.50 9.23
N THR A 44 -5.07 13.55 9.38
CA THR A 44 -5.41 14.90 8.90
C THR A 44 -5.09 15.10 7.42
N THR A 45 -4.42 14.15 6.78
CA THR A 45 -4.10 14.23 5.35
C THR A 45 -5.31 13.77 4.53
N GLU A 46 -6.03 14.72 3.92
CA GLU A 46 -7.07 14.38 2.94
C GLU A 46 -6.44 13.81 1.67
N ALA A 47 -7.04 12.74 1.14
CA ALA A 47 -6.61 12.19 -0.14
C ALA A 47 -7.02 13.16 -1.27
N PRO A 48 -6.10 13.53 -2.17
CA PRO A 48 -6.45 14.35 -3.32
C PRO A 48 -7.45 13.61 -4.23
N ARG A 49 -8.27 14.37 -4.95
CA ARG A 49 -9.17 13.83 -5.97
C ARG A 49 -8.38 13.07 -7.02
N THR A 50 -8.94 11.98 -7.51
CA THR A 50 -8.29 11.14 -8.52
C THR A 50 -8.31 11.82 -9.90
N ARG A 51 -7.50 11.33 -10.84
CA ARG A 51 -7.34 11.93 -12.17
C ARG A 51 -8.62 11.81 -13.01
N LEU A 52 -9.25 10.64 -13.01
CA LEU A 52 -10.54 10.36 -13.66
C LEU A 52 -11.66 11.19 -13.04
N GLN A 53 -11.69 11.39 -11.71
CA GLN A 53 -12.64 12.32 -11.09
C GLN A 53 -12.47 13.74 -11.65
N GLN A 54 -11.22 14.22 -11.75
CA GLN A 54 -10.94 15.55 -12.31
C GLN A 54 -11.30 15.64 -13.80
N GLU A 55 -11.04 14.59 -14.59
CA GLU A 55 -11.39 14.52 -16.00
C GLU A 55 -12.91 14.47 -16.22
N LEU A 56 -13.64 13.67 -15.43
CA LEU A 56 -15.10 13.62 -15.46
C LEU A 56 -15.72 14.96 -15.04
N ASP A 57 -15.19 15.62 -14.01
CA ASP A 57 -15.63 16.96 -13.60
C ASP A 57 -15.39 18.00 -14.70
N ALA A 58 -14.23 17.93 -15.39
CA ALA A 58 -13.91 18.83 -16.50
C ALA A 58 -14.82 18.59 -17.70
N LEU A 59 -15.08 17.33 -18.06
CA LEU A 59 -16.01 16.95 -19.13
C LEU A 59 -17.44 17.36 -18.80
N GLY A 60 -17.90 17.05 -17.58
CA GLY A 60 -19.22 17.43 -17.08
C GLY A 60 -19.43 18.94 -17.13
N ARG A 61 -18.42 19.73 -16.70
CA ARG A 61 -18.47 21.19 -16.78
C ARG A 61 -18.56 21.70 -18.23
N ARG A 62 -17.79 21.12 -19.16
CA ARG A 62 -17.85 21.50 -20.58
C ARG A 62 -19.21 21.19 -21.19
N LEU A 63 -19.76 20.01 -20.91
CA LEU A 63 -21.08 19.59 -21.37
C LEU A 63 -22.19 20.49 -20.78
N ALA A 64 -22.11 20.80 -19.48
CA ALA A 64 -23.05 21.67 -18.81
C ALA A 64 -23.06 23.10 -19.40
N ILE A 65 -21.87 23.66 -19.69
CA ILE A 65 -21.76 24.96 -20.35
C ILE A 65 -22.38 24.91 -21.75
N GLY A 66 -22.08 23.88 -22.55
CA GLY A 66 -22.66 23.70 -23.88
C GLY A 66 -24.19 23.57 -23.85
N ALA A 67 -24.72 22.77 -22.92
CA ALA A 67 -26.16 22.60 -22.72
C ALA A 67 -26.84 23.90 -22.27
N ALA A 68 -26.22 24.65 -21.36
CA ALA A 68 -26.73 25.94 -20.91
C ALA A 68 -26.79 26.96 -22.05
N LEU A 69 -25.74 27.05 -22.88
CA LEU A 69 -25.71 27.91 -24.07
C LEU A 69 -26.82 27.54 -25.05
N LEU A 70 -27.04 26.24 -25.29
CA LEU A 70 -28.11 25.76 -26.15
C LEU A 70 -29.49 26.14 -25.57
N CYS A 71 -29.71 25.95 -24.28
CA CYS A 71 -30.96 26.30 -23.60
C CYS A 71 -31.26 27.80 -23.70
N VAL A 72 -30.28 28.65 -23.40
CA VAL A 72 -30.40 30.11 -23.52
C VAL A 72 -30.65 30.51 -24.97
N GLY A 73 -29.95 29.89 -25.93
CA GLY A 73 -30.13 30.13 -27.35
C GLY A 73 -31.55 29.82 -27.84
N VAL A 74 -32.07 28.63 -27.51
CA VAL A 74 -33.45 28.22 -27.86
C VAL A 74 -34.48 29.11 -27.18
N PHE A 75 -34.27 29.44 -25.90
CA PHE A 75 -35.17 30.32 -25.15
C PHE A 75 -35.22 31.74 -25.75
N GLY A 76 -34.05 32.31 -26.07
CA GLY A 76 -33.92 33.62 -26.71
C GLY A 76 -34.54 33.66 -28.10
N LEU A 77 -34.33 32.63 -28.92
CA LEU A 77 -34.97 32.50 -30.24
C LEU A 77 -36.50 32.39 -30.13
N GLY A 78 -37.01 31.68 -29.14
CA GLY A 78 -38.44 31.57 -28.91
C GLY A 78 -39.08 32.88 -28.44
N LEU A 79 -38.39 33.65 -27.59
CA LEU A 79 -38.79 35.00 -27.20
C LEU A 79 -38.87 35.93 -28.41
N LEU A 80 -37.86 35.89 -29.28
CA LEU A 80 -37.84 36.70 -30.50
C LEU A 80 -39.00 36.34 -31.45
N ARG A 81 -39.41 35.06 -31.47
CA ARG A 81 -40.59 34.57 -32.20
C ARG A 81 -41.93 34.79 -31.48
N ARG A 82 -41.95 35.55 -30.37
CA ARG A 82 -43.14 35.83 -29.54
C ARG A 82 -43.91 34.59 -29.08
N ARG A 83 -43.21 33.48 -28.82
CA ARG A 83 -43.86 32.29 -28.25
C ARG A 83 -44.23 32.52 -26.77
N PRO A 84 -45.30 31.87 -26.27
CA PRO A 84 -45.71 32.02 -24.87
C PRO A 84 -44.61 31.52 -23.91
N LEU A 85 -44.37 32.29 -22.84
CA LEU A 85 -43.27 32.08 -21.89
C LEU A 85 -43.30 30.71 -21.21
N LEU A 86 -44.48 30.27 -20.77
CA LEU A 86 -44.63 29.02 -20.01
C LEU A 86 -44.20 27.77 -20.79
N PRO A 87 -44.67 27.52 -22.04
CA PRO A 87 -44.19 26.40 -22.83
C PRO A 87 -42.72 26.53 -23.22
N LEU A 88 -42.23 27.75 -23.45
CA LEU A 88 -40.80 28.01 -23.72
C LEU A 88 -39.90 27.59 -22.57
N LEU A 89 -40.27 27.95 -21.34
CA LEU A 89 -39.57 27.57 -20.13
C LEU A 89 -39.57 26.05 -19.95
N ARG A 90 -40.72 25.39 -20.16
CA ARG A 90 -40.83 23.92 -20.09
C ARG A 90 -39.88 23.25 -21.10
N THR A 91 -39.85 23.72 -22.35
CA THR A 91 -38.95 23.16 -23.37
C THR A 91 -37.47 23.37 -23.01
N ALA A 92 -37.09 24.55 -22.51
CA ALA A 92 -35.72 24.83 -22.11
C ALA A 92 -35.27 23.95 -20.92
N VAL A 93 -36.12 23.77 -19.91
CA VAL A 93 -35.83 22.89 -18.76
C VAL A 93 -35.74 21.42 -19.20
N SER A 94 -36.69 20.94 -20.03
CA SER A 94 -36.64 19.56 -20.55
C SER A 94 -35.37 19.30 -21.38
N LEU A 95 -34.94 20.27 -22.19
CA LEU A 95 -33.71 20.19 -22.95
C LEU A 95 -32.47 20.15 -22.04
N GLY A 96 -32.46 20.98 -20.99
CA GLY A 96 -31.38 21.02 -20.00
C GLY A 96 -31.22 19.70 -19.26
N VAL A 97 -32.31 19.11 -18.77
CA VAL A 97 -32.30 17.81 -18.09
C VAL A 97 -31.84 16.70 -19.03
N ALA A 98 -32.29 16.71 -20.29
CA ALA A 98 -31.88 15.72 -21.28
C ALA A 98 -30.37 15.75 -21.61
N ALA A 99 -29.68 16.86 -21.32
CA ALA A 99 -28.26 17.02 -21.59
C ALA A 99 -27.35 16.63 -20.40
N ILE A 100 -27.91 16.25 -19.24
CA ILE A 100 -27.13 15.83 -18.07
C ILE A 100 -26.48 14.47 -18.35
N PRO A 101 -25.14 14.35 -18.23
CA PRO A 101 -24.43 13.11 -18.55
C PRO A 101 -24.45 12.11 -17.38
N GLU A 102 -25.63 11.61 -17.01
CA GLU A 102 -25.79 10.65 -15.90
C GLU A 102 -25.14 9.28 -16.17
N GLY A 103 -24.93 8.93 -17.44
CA GLY A 103 -24.32 7.66 -17.84
C GLY A 103 -22.80 7.59 -17.60
N LEU A 104 -22.09 8.71 -17.63
CA LEU A 104 -20.62 8.70 -17.56
C LEU A 104 -20.07 8.15 -16.23
N PRO A 105 -20.55 8.60 -15.05
CA PRO A 105 -20.08 8.03 -13.79
C PRO A 105 -20.42 6.54 -13.63
N THR A 106 -21.58 6.13 -14.14
CA THR A 106 -22.06 4.74 -14.07
C THR A 106 -21.18 3.80 -14.90
N VAL A 107 -20.81 4.20 -16.12
CA VAL A 107 -19.92 3.41 -16.95
C VAL A 107 -18.51 3.35 -16.35
N ALA A 108 -17.98 4.48 -15.88
CA ALA A 108 -16.65 4.54 -15.29
C ALA A 108 -16.51 3.63 -14.06
N THR A 109 -17.47 3.67 -13.13
CA THR A 109 -17.50 2.80 -11.95
C THR A 109 -17.62 1.32 -12.31
N SER A 110 -18.43 0.97 -13.32
CA SER A 110 -18.56 -0.40 -13.80
C SER A 110 -17.25 -0.96 -14.37
N LEU A 111 -16.52 -0.15 -15.13
CA LEU A 111 -15.21 -0.52 -15.68
C LEU A 111 -14.16 -0.68 -14.59
N LEU A 112 -14.10 0.24 -13.62
CA LEU A 112 -13.19 0.12 -12.47
C LEU A 112 -13.48 -1.12 -11.64
N ALA A 113 -14.75 -1.48 -11.44
CA ALA A 113 -15.13 -2.70 -10.74
C ALA A 113 -14.68 -3.97 -11.47
N GLN A 114 -14.77 -4.00 -12.80
CA GLN A 114 -14.20 -5.08 -13.61
C GLN A 114 -12.67 -5.13 -13.49
N GLY A 115 -12.01 -3.96 -13.46
CA GLY A 115 -10.58 -3.84 -13.22
C GLY A 115 -10.15 -4.43 -11.87
N ILE A 116 -10.89 -4.16 -10.79
CA ILE A 116 -10.64 -4.78 -9.47
C ILE A 116 -10.72 -6.31 -9.56
N ARG A 117 -11.72 -6.86 -10.25
CA ARG A 117 -11.85 -8.32 -10.42
C ARG A 117 -10.66 -8.92 -11.16
N ALA A 118 -10.18 -8.23 -12.21
CA ALA A 118 -8.99 -8.66 -12.95
C ALA A 118 -7.71 -8.61 -12.09
N LEU A 119 -7.57 -7.61 -11.22
CA LEU A 119 -6.46 -7.50 -10.27
C LEU A 119 -6.51 -8.61 -9.21
N GLN A 120 -7.70 -8.91 -8.68
CA GLN A 120 -7.88 -9.99 -7.70
C GLN A 120 -7.47 -11.36 -8.25
N ALA A 121 -7.76 -11.64 -9.54
CA ALA A 121 -7.31 -12.86 -10.21
C ALA A 121 -5.76 -12.99 -10.24
N ARG A 122 -5.03 -11.89 -10.06
CA ARG A 122 -3.56 -11.83 -9.97
C ARG A 122 -3.04 -11.64 -8.54
N GLN A 123 -3.84 -12.00 -7.54
CA GLN A 123 -3.48 -11.86 -6.11
C GLN A 123 -3.28 -10.39 -5.67
N VAL A 124 -3.82 -9.41 -6.40
CA VAL A 124 -3.78 -7.99 -6.02
C VAL A 124 -5.12 -7.59 -5.42
N TYR A 125 -5.12 -7.21 -4.15
CA TYR A 125 -6.33 -6.82 -3.42
C TYR A 125 -6.45 -5.29 -3.29
N ALA A 126 -7.38 -4.70 -4.06
CA ALA A 126 -7.70 -3.28 -3.98
C ALA A 126 -8.95 -3.03 -3.11
N ARG A 127 -8.81 -2.23 -2.04
CA ARG A 127 -9.90 -1.89 -1.11
C ARG A 127 -10.82 -0.75 -1.56
N ARG A 128 -10.37 0.07 -2.52
CA ARG A 128 -11.08 1.26 -3.02
C ARG A 128 -10.94 1.35 -4.53
N LEU A 129 -11.98 1.81 -5.22
CA LEU A 129 -11.96 2.03 -6.68
C LEU A 129 -10.87 3.04 -7.07
N ASP A 130 -10.75 4.13 -6.32
CA ASP A 130 -9.73 5.17 -6.48
C ASP A 130 -8.29 4.63 -6.50
N ALA A 131 -8.03 3.52 -5.79
CA ALA A 131 -6.70 2.92 -5.75
C ALA A 131 -6.30 2.29 -7.09
N VAL A 132 -7.26 1.68 -7.79
CA VAL A 132 -7.02 1.07 -9.11
C VAL A 132 -6.75 2.13 -10.15
N GLU A 133 -7.50 3.22 -10.09
CA GLU A 133 -7.32 4.34 -10.99
C GLU A 133 -5.97 5.04 -10.78
N ASN A 134 -5.62 5.35 -9.53
CA ASN A 134 -4.33 5.94 -9.19
C ASN A 134 -3.16 5.04 -9.59
N LEU A 135 -3.31 3.72 -9.49
CA LEU A 135 -2.29 2.77 -9.95
C LEU A 135 -2.10 2.83 -11.48
N GLY A 136 -3.18 3.05 -12.24
CA GLY A 136 -3.10 3.20 -13.69
C GLY A 136 -2.50 4.54 -14.13
N ALA A 137 -2.57 5.56 -13.29
CA ALA A 137 -2.09 6.91 -13.56
C ALA A 137 -0.77 7.26 -12.83
N VAL A 138 -0.09 6.26 -12.24
CA VAL A 138 1.12 6.49 -11.44
C VAL A 138 2.33 6.76 -12.34
N ASP A 139 3.00 7.89 -12.12
CA ASP A 139 4.24 8.23 -12.82
C ASP A 139 5.49 7.98 -11.98
N THR A 140 5.33 7.86 -10.65
CA THR A 140 6.43 7.65 -9.71
C THR A 140 6.00 6.68 -8.62
N VAL A 141 6.79 5.63 -8.42
CA VAL A 141 6.54 4.63 -7.37
C VAL A 141 7.59 4.77 -6.29
N CYS A 142 7.15 5.07 -5.08
CA CYS A 142 8.00 5.09 -3.90
C CYS A 142 7.91 3.74 -3.20
N PHE A 143 9.00 2.98 -3.19
CA PHE A 143 9.06 1.71 -2.48
C PHE A 143 9.70 1.90 -1.11
N ASP A 144 9.11 1.27 -0.08
CA ASP A 144 9.84 1.00 1.14
C ASP A 144 10.86 -0.11 0.89
N LYS A 145 11.98 -0.11 1.61
CA LYS A 145 13.00 -1.15 1.45
C LYS A 145 12.60 -2.39 2.22
N THR A 146 12.45 -2.25 3.53
CA THR A 146 12.36 -3.39 4.45
C THR A 146 10.97 -3.99 4.42
N GLY A 147 10.85 -5.27 4.02
CA GLY A 147 9.56 -5.96 3.93
C GLY A 147 8.76 -5.64 2.67
N THR A 148 9.32 -4.85 1.74
CA THR A 148 8.72 -4.57 0.42
C THR A 148 9.70 -4.94 -0.70
N LEU A 149 10.86 -4.27 -0.79
CA LEU A 149 11.92 -4.68 -1.73
C LEU A 149 12.75 -5.84 -1.18
N THR A 150 12.87 -5.93 0.14
CA THR A 150 13.54 -7.03 0.83
C THR A 150 12.53 -7.86 1.59
N GLU A 151 12.85 -9.12 1.85
CA GLU A 151 11.97 -10.04 2.58
C GLU A 151 11.89 -9.78 4.09
N ASN A 152 12.53 -8.71 4.58
CA ASN A 152 12.66 -8.44 6.02
C ASN A 152 13.22 -9.64 6.81
N ARG A 153 14.18 -10.35 6.22
CA ARG A 153 14.90 -11.47 6.84
C ARG A 153 16.39 -11.29 6.65
N MET A 154 17.15 -11.45 7.73
CA MET A 154 18.61 -11.48 7.67
C MET A 154 19.04 -12.78 6.99
N ARG A 155 20.03 -12.68 6.09
CA ARG A 155 20.56 -13.80 5.30
C ARG A 155 22.07 -13.62 5.14
N VAL A 156 22.80 -14.72 5.05
CA VAL A 156 24.23 -14.68 4.70
C VAL A 156 24.36 -14.35 3.22
N ALA A 157 24.94 -13.19 2.91
CA ALA A 157 25.11 -12.75 1.52
C ALA A 157 26.38 -13.32 0.86
N SER A 158 27.44 -13.49 1.65
CA SER A 158 28.71 -14.03 1.18
C SER A 158 29.52 -14.65 2.30
N LEU A 159 30.43 -15.53 1.92
CA LEU A 159 31.36 -16.24 2.78
C LEU A 159 32.77 -15.98 2.25
N THR A 160 33.72 -15.60 3.11
CA THR A 160 35.08 -15.26 2.66
C THR A 160 36.09 -16.24 3.23
N ARG A 161 36.89 -16.88 2.36
CA ARG A 161 38.05 -17.69 2.75
C ARG A 161 39.32 -16.98 2.27
N GLY A 162 40.13 -16.47 3.19
CA GLY A 162 41.28 -15.62 2.82
C GLY A 162 40.80 -14.23 2.42
N THR A 163 41.01 -13.82 1.17
CA THR A 163 40.68 -12.47 0.68
C THR A 163 39.53 -12.42 -0.32
N GLU A 164 39.08 -13.56 -0.86
CA GLU A 164 38.05 -13.60 -1.90
C GLU A 164 36.68 -13.97 -1.34
N PRO A 165 35.65 -13.13 -1.55
CA PRO A 165 34.28 -13.44 -1.14
C PRO A 165 33.61 -14.39 -2.13
N ILE A 166 33.03 -15.46 -1.59
CA ILE A 166 32.12 -16.37 -2.26
C ILE A 166 30.71 -15.84 -2.03
N TRP A 167 30.08 -15.29 -3.06
CA TRP A 167 28.70 -14.79 -3.00
C TRP A 167 27.71 -15.94 -3.01
N LEU A 168 26.69 -15.85 -2.15
CA LEU A 168 25.58 -16.80 -2.11
C LEU A 168 24.41 -16.18 -2.89
N ASP A 169 24.09 -16.77 -4.04
CA ASP A 169 22.93 -16.36 -4.86
C ASP A 169 21.69 -17.18 -4.48
N GLU A 170 20.55 -16.52 -4.33
CA GLU A 170 19.25 -17.15 -4.05
C GLU A 170 18.70 -17.94 -5.25
N ALA A 171 19.00 -17.49 -6.47
CA ALA A 171 18.43 -18.07 -7.69
C ALA A 171 19.26 -19.23 -8.25
N ALA A 172 20.44 -19.49 -7.67
CA ALA A 172 21.30 -20.58 -8.10
C ALA A 172 20.86 -21.91 -7.47
N ASP A 173 20.40 -22.86 -8.29
CA ASP A 173 20.04 -24.23 -7.87
C ASP A 173 21.21 -24.98 -7.18
N ALA A 174 22.44 -24.54 -7.42
CA ALA A 174 23.65 -25.12 -6.85
C ALA A 174 24.14 -24.30 -5.65
N ARG A 175 23.94 -24.83 -4.44
CA ARG A 175 24.62 -24.32 -3.24
C ARG A 175 26.14 -24.55 -3.42
N PRO A 176 26.98 -23.53 -3.19
CA PRO A 176 28.43 -23.73 -3.27
C PRO A 176 28.86 -24.82 -2.29
N ALA A 177 29.82 -25.65 -2.70
CA ALA A 177 30.37 -26.70 -1.84
C ALA A 177 31.14 -26.06 -0.68
N LEU A 178 30.47 -25.91 0.47
CA LEU A 178 31.09 -25.38 1.68
C LEU A 178 31.84 -26.50 2.42
N PRO A 179 33.03 -26.21 2.98
CA PRO A 179 33.72 -27.16 3.85
C PRO A 179 32.83 -27.56 5.03
N PRO A 180 32.70 -28.86 5.36
CA PRO A 180 31.86 -29.31 6.46
C PRO A 180 32.21 -28.66 7.81
N ALA A 181 33.49 -28.34 8.02
CA ALA A 181 33.97 -27.65 9.22
C ALA A 181 33.30 -26.28 9.44
N TRP A 182 32.97 -25.56 8.37
CA TRP A 182 32.34 -24.23 8.48
C TRP A 182 30.89 -24.35 8.90
N LEU A 183 30.19 -25.37 8.40
CA LEU A 183 28.83 -25.70 8.84
C LEU A 183 28.83 -26.13 10.31
N TRP A 184 29.83 -26.91 10.74
CA TRP A 184 29.98 -27.28 12.16
C TRP A 184 30.23 -26.07 13.05
N VAL A 185 31.11 -25.14 12.66
CA VAL A 185 31.34 -23.91 13.43
C VAL A 185 30.08 -23.06 13.49
N ALA A 186 29.40 -22.85 12.36
CA ALA A 186 28.16 -22.08 12.31
C ALA A 186 27.03 -22.71 13.15
N ALA A 187 26.96 -24.04 13.22
CA ALA A 187 25.95 -24.74 14.02
C ALA A 187 26.31 -24.82 15.51
N LEU A 188 27.57 -25.09 15.86
CA LEU A 188 27.99 -25.30 17.26
C LEU A 188 28.24 -23.99 18.02
N CYS A 189 28.65 -22.92 17.33
CA CYS A 189 28.87 -21.60 17.92
C CYS A 189 27.63 -20.70 17.81
N ASN A 190 26.45 -21.29 17.91
CA ASN A 190 25.17 -20.63 17.73
C ASN A 190 24.21 -21.00 18.87
N SER A 191 23.52 -19.99 19.40
CA SER A 191 22.60 -20.14 20.54
C SER A 191 21.11 -20.20 20.14
N VAL A 192 20.81 -20.31 18.85
CA VAL A 192 19.44 -20.38 18.34
C VAL A 192 18.76 -21.69 18.70
N GLU A 193 17.53 -21.57 19.19
CA GLU A 193 16.67 -22.70 19.54
C GLU A 193 15.49 -22.84 18.58
N ALA A 194 15.06 -24.07 18.37
CA ALA A 194 13.86 -24.37 17.59
C ALA A 194 12.61 -24.00 18.40
N GLY A 195 11.78 -23.11 17.86
CA GLY A 195 10.50 -22.73 18.44
C GLY A 195 9.42 -23.80 18.28
N PRO A 196 8.31 -23.69 19.04
CA PRO A 196 7.20 -24.63 18.93
C PRO A 196 6.63 -24.62 17.50
N GLY A 197 6.61 -25.80 16.86
CA GLY A 197 6.20 -26.01 15.46
C GLY A 197 7.34 -26.24 14.45
N ALA A 198 8.61 -26.15 14.86
CA ALA A 198 9.75 -26.44 13.99
C ALA A 198 9.92 -27.95 13.67
N ASN A 199 9.48 -28.82 14.58
CA ASN A 199 9.30 -30.26 14.31
C ASN A 199 7.85 -30.48 13.86
N GLY A 200 7.64 -30.88 12.60
CA GLY A 200 6.35 -30.91 11.90
C GLY A 200 5.28 -31.87 12.44
N THR A 201 4.92 -31.77 13.72
CA THR A 201 3.80 -32.48 14.33
C THR A 201 2.89 -31.47 15.01
N ASN A 202 1.94 -30.92 14.23
CA ASN A 202 0.58 -30.53 14.63
C ASN A 202 -0.03 -29.63 13.55
N GLY A 203 -0.49 -30.23 12.46
CA GLY A 203 -1.38 -29.59 11.50
C GLY A 203 -2.79 -29.55 12.08
N VAL A 204 -3.22 -28.38 12.55
CA VAL A 204 -4.63 -27.99 12.49
C VAL A 204 -4.69 -26.85 11.48
N ASP A 205 -4.67 -27.21 10.21
CA ASP A 205 -4.87 -26.28 9.11
C ASP A 205 -6.36 -25.93 9.05
N GLY A 206 -6.69 -24.72 9.51
CA GLY A 206 -7.96 -24.08 9.16
C GLY A 206 -7.96 -23.69 7.67
N PRO A 207 -9.12 -23.63 7.00
CA PRO A 207 -9.22 -23.58 5.54
C PRO A 207 -8.76 -22.27 4.84
N ASP A 208 -8.11 -21.34 5.54
CA ASP A 208 -7.70 -20.04 4.98
C ASP A 208 -6.17 -19.86 4.83
N ALA A 209 -5.36 -20.91 5.03
CA ALA A 209 -3.90 -20.84 4.97
C ALA A 209 -3.34 -21.04 3.54
N ALA A 210 -3.74 -20.20 2.58
CA ALA A 210 -3.09 -20.12 1.27
C ALA A 210 -1.95 -19.08 1.26
N GLY A 211 -1.02 -19.22 2.21
CA GLY A 211 0.26 -18.49 2.23
C GLY A 211 1.43 -19.48 2.13
N PRO A 212 2.62 -19.07 1.66
CA PRO A 212 3.78 -19.97 1.63
C PRO A 212 4.00 -20.52 3.05
N ALA A 213 4.06 -21.85 3.16
CA ALA A 213 4.18 -22.57 4.42
C ALA A 213 5.16 -21.85 5.35
N ALA A 214 4.67 -21.41 6.52
CA ALA A 214 5.51 -20.74 7.49
C ALA A 214 6.60 -21.73 7.91
N GLY A 215 7.82 -21.51 7.44
CA GLY A 215 8.98 -22.33 7.78
C GLY A 215 9.20 -22.41 9.30
N PRO A 216 10.12 -23.28 9.74
CA PRO A 216 10.38 -23.50 11.16
C PRO A 216 10.63 -22.16 11.87
N ARG A 217 9.94 -21.95 13.00
CA ARG A 217 10.12 -20.76 13.83
C ARG A 217 11.39 -20.95 14.66
N TRP A 218 12.36 -20.05 14.51
CA TRP A 218 13.59 -20.05 15.28
C TRP A 218 13.58 -18.94 16.34
N GLN A 219 14.16 -19.22 17.50
CA GLN A 219 14.31 -18.26 18.60
C GLN A 219 15.79 -17.93 18.78
N GLY A 220 16.16 -16.66 18.65
CA GLY A 220 17.53 -16.19 18.79
C GLY A 220 17.74 -14.87 18.05
N SER A 221 18.99 -14.41 17.95
CA SER A 221 19.28 -13.17 17.23
C SER A 221 19.11 -13.35 15.71
N SER A 222 18.76 -12.27 15.00
CA SER A 222 18.54 -12.33 13.55
C SER A 222 19.78 -12.80 12.77
N THR A 223 20.98 -12.48 13.28
CA THR A 223 22.26 -12.88 12.70
C THR A 223 22.52 -14.37 12.89
N GLU A 224 22.26 -14.89 14.09
CA GLU A 224 22.43 -16.31 14.39
C GLU A 224 21.42 -17.17 13.64
N ILE A 225 20.17 -16.71 13.50
CA ILE A 225 19.15 -17.40 12.70
C ILE A 225 19.56 -17.46 11.24
N ALA A 226 20.21 -16.42 10.71
CA ALA A 226 20.67 -16.39 9.33
C ALA A 226 21.83 -17.36 9.03
N LEU A 227 22.59 -17.78 10.07
CA LEU A 227 23.71 -18.71 9.96
C LEU A 227 23.30 -20.18 9.97
N LEU A 228 22.06 -20.49 10.34
CA LEU A 228 21.46 -21.83 10.37
C LEU A 228 20.67 -22.12 9.09
#